data_AF-R5KJX7-F1
#
_entry.id   AF-R5KJX7-F1
#
_cell.length_a   1.000
_cell.length_b   1.000
_cell.length_c   1.000
_cell.angle_alpha   90.00
_cell.angle_beta   90.00
_cell.angle_gamma   90.00
#
_symmetry.space_group_name_H-M   'P 1'
#
loop_
_entity.id
_entity.type
_entity.pdbx_description
1 polymer ?
#
loop_
_entity_poly.entity_id
_entity_poly.type
_entity_poly.pdbx_seq_one_letter_code
_entity_poly.pdbx_strand_id
1 'polypeptide(L)'
;MNYDEFVKAYNGKATDYDGVYGAQCVDLIKAYLDKVFGIKPGSWGNAMYYWIDYPKHAQLVRAFDRISNTASFVPKKGDIMVWNGNKGGGAGHLAICTGEGSTSYFYSYDQNWNGREMQKINHDYDDVYGVLRPKDQSKVTGAASSGGFAGAYVPSVKWTNGSTKEIVYKRSDFKEEIGALAPREVAKCFGKKGDAYCVQYDLDGTSKHKVGFVKYAGGVTNAPASGRNYKNGSTAETVYADTAKKTVAGSLDKNEACLCPTKTDGMFLVIYKVNGTSAYKCGFTVYDGGVE
;
A
#
# COMPACT_ATOMS: atom_id res chain seq x y z
N MET A 1 -1.55 -8.28 -15.83
CA MET A 1 -2.26 -8.26 -14.54
C MET A 1 -1.31 -7.80 -13.44
N ASN A 2 -1.82 -7.40 -12.28
CA ASN A 2 -1.03 -7.19 -11.06
C ASN A 2 -1.14 -8.41 -10.12
N TYR A 3 -0.40 -8.39 -9.01
CA TYR A 3 -0.39 -9.47 -8.01
C TYR A 3 -1.80 -9.81 -7.48
N ASP A 4 -2.63 -8.82 -7.16
CA ASP A 4 -3.96 -9.07 -6.56
C ASP A 4 -4.90 -9.71 -7.57
N GLU A 5 -4.85 -9.26 -8.83
CA GLU A 5 -5.56 -9.88 -9.95
C GLU A 5 -5.09 -11.32 -10.18
N PHE A 6 -3.78 -11.58 -10.04
CA PHE A 6 -3.22 -12.93 -10.14
C PHE A 6 -3.74 -13.82 -9.01
N VAL A 7 -3.60 -13.40 -7.75
CA VAL A 7 -4.10 -14.16 -6.60
C VAL A 7 -5.58 -14.47 -6.75
N LYS A 8 -6.40 -13.48 -7.11
CA LYS A 8 -7.84 -13.67 -7.33
C LYS A 8 -8.13 -14.69 -8.44
N ALA A 9 -7.34 -14.68 -9.52
CA ALA A 9 -7.57 -15.57 -10.66
C ALA A 9 -7.13 -17.02 -10.40
N TYR A 10 -6.10 -17.23 -9.59
CA TYR A 10 -5.40 -18.51 -9.45
C TYR A 10 -5.63 -19.21 -8.10
N ASN A 11 -5.98 -18.49 -7.04
CA ASN A 11 -6.24 -19.10 -5.73
C ASN A 11 -7.35 -20.16 -5.81
N GLY A 12 -7.12 -21.33 -5.22
CA GLY A 12 -8.00 -22.50 -5.29
C GLY A 12 -8.00 -23.22 -6.64
N LYS A 13 -7.03 -22.96 -7.53
CA LYS A 13 -6.92 -23.63 -8.84
C LYS A 13 -5.56 -24.29 -9.02
N ALA A 14 -5.58 -25.46 -9.65
CA ALA A 14 -4.38 -26.14 -10.11
C ALA A 14 -3.93 -25.54 -11.45
N THR A 15 -2.68 -25.12 -11.51
CA THR A 15 -2.04 -24.48 -12.66
C THR A 15 -0.95 -25.37 -13.18
N ASP A 16 -1.13 -25.91 -14.38
CA ASP A 16 -0.09 -26.61 -15.12
C ASP A 16 0.33 -25.69 -16.28
N TYR A 17 1.50 -25.05 -16.16
CA TYR A 17 1.91 -24.00 -17.08
C TYR A 17 2.64 -24.58 -18.29
N ASP A 18 3.48 -25.58 -18.07
CA ASP A 18 4.31 -26.18 -19.12
C ASP A 18 3.77 -27.51 -19.67
N GLY A 19 2.73 -28.08 -19.04
CA GLY A 19 2.12 -29.36 -19.44
C GLY A 19 2.91 -30.58 -18.98
N VAL A 20 3.87 -30.42 -18.06
CA VAL A 20 4.83 -31.46 -17.66
C VAL A 20 4.76 -31.67 -16.14
N TYR A 21 4.55 -32.93 -15.72
CA TYR A 21 4.37 -33.33 -14.32
C TYR A 21 3.14 -32.73 -13.61
N GLY A 22 2.19 -32.16 -14.35
CA GLY A 22 0.96 -31.58 -13.80
C GLY A 22 1.23 -30.32 -12.99
N ALA A 23 0.31 -29.93 -12.12
CA ALA A 23 0.43 -28.71 -11.34
C ALA A 23 1.52 -28.80 -10.25
N GLN A 24 2.67 -28.13 -10.45
CA GLN A 24 3.81 -28.07 -9.53
C GLN A 24 4.05 -26.64 -8.99
N CYS A 25 4.90 -26.49 -7.98
CA CYS A 25 5.27 -25.17 -7.46
C CYS A 25 5.93 -24.27 -8.53
N VAL A 26 6.74 -24.87 -9.41
CA VAL A 26 7.37 -24.17 -10.53
C VAL A 26 6.35 -23.65 -11.54
N ASP A 27 5.25 -24.35 -11.79
CA ASP A 27 4.19 -23.90 -12.70
C ASP A 27 3.51 -22.63 -12.22
N LEU A 28 3.21 -22.58 -10.91
CA LEU A 28 2.63 -21.39 -10.30
C LEU A 28 3.56 -20.18 -10.47
N ILE A 29 4.86 -20.35 -10.25
CA ILE A 29 5.83 -19.26 -10.44
C ILE A 29 5.99 -18.89 -11.91
N LYS A 30 6.00 -19.87 -12.82
CA LYS A 30 6.08 -19.59 -14.27
C LYS A 30 4.88 -18.78 -14.73
N ALA A 31 3.68 -19.14 -14.28
CA ALA A 31 2.46 -18.39 -14.55
C ALA A 31 2.54 -16.97 -13.95
N TYR A 32 3.05 -16.82 -12.72
CA TYR A 32 3.20 -15.52 -12.07
C TYR A 32 4.16 -14.60 -12.83
N LEU A 33 5.33 -15.11 -13.22
CA LEU A 33 6.32 -14.39 -14.03
C LEU A 33 5.73 -13.92 -15.37
N ASP A 34 5.02 -14.79 -16.08
CA ASP A 34 4.41 -14.47 -17.38
C ASP A 34 3.31 -13.42 -17.22
N LYS A 35 2.35 -13.65 -16.32
CA LYS A 35 1.14 -12.84 -16.27
C LYS A 35 1.31 -11.49 -15.57
N VAL A 36 2.17 -11.43 -14.55
CA VAL A 36 2.37 -10.21 -13.74
C VAL A 36 3.53 -9.38 -14.26
N PHE A 37 4.61 -10.02 -14.72
CA PHE A 37 5.83 -9.33 -15.16
C PHE A 37 6.09 -9.42 -16.66
N GLY A 38 5.28 -10.17 -17.41
CA GLY A 38 5.50 -10.35 -18.85
C GLY A 38 6.73 -11.19 -19.18
N ILE A 39 7.26 -11.94 -18.22
CA ILE A 39 8.48 -12.74 -18.34
C ILE A 39 8.10 -14.14 -18.77
N LYS A 40 8.54 -14.56 -19.97
CA LYS A 40 8.34 -15.91 -20.48
C LYS A 40 9.44 -16.83 -19.92
N PRO A 41 9.14 -17.71 -18.95
CA PRO A 41 10.16 -18.52 -18.31
C PRO A 41 10.67 -19.61 -19.25
N GLY A 42 11.96 -19.90 -19.19
CA GLY A 42 12.55 -21.05 -19.88
C GLY A 42 12.49 -22.32 -19.03
N SER A 43 13.13 -23.38 -19.54
CA SER A 43 13.40 -24.57 -18.72
C SER A 43 14.52 -24.26 -17.73
N TRP A 44 14.15 -23.92 -16.49
CA TRP A 44 15.07 -23.53 -15.42
C TRP A 44 15.24 -24.60 -14.35
N GLY A 45 14.74 -25.81 -14.61
CA GLY A 45 14.84 -26.95 -13.70
C GLY A 45 13.93 -26.83 -12.47
N ASN A 46 14.31 -27.57 -11.43
CA ASN A 46 13.59 -27.63 -10.16
C ASN A 46 13.62 -26.29 -9.39
N ALA A 47 12.74 -26.18 -8.40
CA ALA A 47 12.53 -24.97 -7.59
C ALA A 47 13.82 -24.34 -7.04
N MET A 48 14.72 -25.13 -6.44
CA MET A 48 15.95 -24.59 -5.84
C MET A 48 16.89 -23.89 -6.85
N TYR A 49 16.80 -24.22 -8.14
CA TYR A 49 17.66 -23.63 -9.17
C TYR A 49 17.30 -22.18 -9.49
N TYR A 50 16.08 -21.74 -9.16
CA TYR A 50 15.72 -20.31 -9.21
C TYR A 50 16.61 -19.47 -8.28
N TRP A 51 17.18 -20.09 -7.24
CA TRP A 51 18.16 -19.46 -6.36
C TRP A 51 19.60 -19.68 -6.82
N ILE A 52 19.99 -20.94 -7.00
CA ILE A 52 21.38 -21.35 -7.28
C ILE A 52 21.85 -20.79 -8.62
N ASP A 53 21.02 -20.95 -9.66
CA ASP A 53 21.32 -20.54 -11.02
C ASP A 53 20.76 -19.16 -11.38
N TYR A 54 20.29 -18.39 -10.37
CA TYR A 54 19.79 -17.02 -10.56
C TYR A 54 20.68 -16.16 -11.49
N PRO A 55 22.03 -16.12 -11.36
CA PRO A 55 22.86 -15.31 -12.27
C PRO A 55 22.81 -15.74 -13.74
N LYS A 56 22.44 -16.99 -14.03
CA LYS A 56 22.30 -17.54 -15.39
C LYS A 56 20.95 -17.16 -16.01
N HIS A 57 19.97 -16.75 -15.22
CA HIS A 57 18.63 -16.37 -15.67
C HIS A 57 18.54 -14.85 -15.88
N ALA A 58 19.05 -14.36 -17.00
CA ALA A 58 19.14 -12.92 -17.30
C ALA A 58 17.80 -12.15 -17.11
N GLN A 59 16.67 -12.78 -17.43
CA GLN A 59 15.34 -12.19 -17.25
C GLN A 59 14.97 -12.02 -15.76
N LEU A 60 15.32 -12.99 -14.91
CA LEU A 60 15.14 -12.88 -13.46
C LEU A 60 16.09 -11.83 -12.87
N VAL A 61 17.37 -11.82 -13.27
CA VAL A 61 18.34 -10.82 -12.79
C VAL A 61 17.90 -9.40 -13.12
N ARG A 62 17.33 -9.19 -14.31
CA ARG A 62 16.82 -7.88 -14.73
C ARG A 62 15.61 -7.44 -13.90
N ALA A 63 14.72 -8.37 -13.54
CA ALA A 63 13.42 -8.03 -12.97
C ALA A 63 13.32 -8.20 -11.44
N PHE A 64 14.24 -8.92 -10.81
CA PHE A 64 14.18 -9.25 -9.38
C PHE A 64 15.54 -9.04 -8.71
N ASP A 65 15.53 -8.66 -7.43
CA ASP A 65 16.66 -8.71 -6.52
C ASP A 65 16.63 -10.03 -5.75
N ARG A 66 17.77 -10.73 -5.68
CA ARG A 66 17.92 -11.94 -4.86
C ARG A 66 18.36 -11.53 -3.46
N ILE A 67 17.52 -11.79 -2.45
CA ILE A 67 17.72 -11.36 -1.06
C ILE A 67 17.75 -12.58 -0.15
N SER A 68 18.86 -12.78 0.56
CA SER A 68 19.05 -13.90 1.49
C SER A 68 18.15 -13.79 2.71
N ASN A 69 17.71 -14.94 3.21
CA ASN A 69 17.09 -15.03 4.51
C ASN A 69 18.13 -14.73 5.61
N THR A 70 17.78 -13.82 6.52
CA THR A 70 18.60 -13.43 7.68
C THR A 70 17.72 -13.39 8.93
N ALA A 71 18.31 -13.33 10.12
CA ALA A 71 17.53 -13.32 11.37
C ALA A 71 16.51 -12.17 11.48
N SER A 72 16.73 -11.06 10.78
CA SER A 72 15.83 -9.90 10.75
C SER A 72 14.96 -9.84 9.48
N PHE A 73 15.06 -10.84 8.60
CA PHE A 73 14.37 -10.85 7.33
C PHE A 73 12.88 -11.14 7.52
N VAL A 74 12.03 -10.39 6.81
CA VAL A 74 10.59 -10.66 6.65
C VAL A 74 10.25 -10.47 5.17
N PRO A 75 9.61 -11.45 4.51
CA PRO A 75 9.25 -11.36 3.10
C PRO A 75 8.16 -10.32 2.88
N LYS A 76 8.17 -9.71 1.70
CA LYS A 76 7.19 -8.70 1.28
C LYS A 76 6.21 -9.30 0.27
N LYS A 77 5.06 -8.62 0.11
CA LYS A 77 4.04 -8.98 -0.87
C LYS A 77 4.64 -9.11 -2.27
N GLY A 78 4.40 -10.25 -2.90
CA GLY A 78 4.89 -10.57 -4.25
C GLY A 78 6.34 -11.02 -4.34
N ASP A 79 7.06 -11.15 -3.23
CA ASP A 79 8.34 -11.86 -3.21
C ASP A 79 8.13 -13.32 -3.61
N ILE A 80 9.03 -13.88 -4.41
CA ILE A 80 9.06 -15.32 -4.68
C ILE A 80 9.97 -15.96 -3.63
N MET A 81 9.40 -16.71 -2.69
CA MET A 81 10.15 -17.47 -1.68
C MET A 81 10.81 -18.68 -2.33
N VAL A 82 12.06 -18.97 -1.95
CA VAL A 82 12.81 -20.12 -2.47
C VAL A 82 13.36 -20.95 -1.31
N TRP A 83 12.97 -22.23 -1.28
CA TRP A 83 13.53 -23.23 -0.36
C TRP A 83 14.63 -24.04 -1.04
N ASN A 84 15.57 -24.51 -0.23
CA ASN A 84 16.68 -25.37 -0.65
C ASN A 84 16.24 -26.83 -0.86
N GLY A 85 17.16 -27.67 -1.33
CA GLY A 85 16.89 -29.08 -1.68
C GLY A 85 16.45 -29.99 -0.52
N ASN A 86 16.55 -29.57 0.74
CA ASN A 86 15.99 -30.32 1.87
C ASN A 86 14.45 -30.33 1.86
N LYS A 87 13.82 -29.41 1.12
CA LYS A 87 12.37 -29.43 0.83
C LYS A 87 12.09 -30.07 -0.53
N GLY A 88 10.89 -30.63 -0.67
CA GLY A 88 10.42 -31.18 -1.94
C GLY A 88 11.21 -32.39 -2.45
N GLY A 89 11.81 -33.18 -1.55
CA GLY A 89 12.54 -34.40 -1.91
C GLY A 89 13.77 -34.18 -2.80
N GLY A 90 14.49 -33.07 -2.61
CA GLY A 90 15.66 -32.71 -3.44
C GLY A 90 15.35 -31.67 -4.52
N ALA A 91 14.08 -31.34 -4.78
CA ALA A 91 13.71 -30.33 -5.78
C ALA A 91 13.77 -28.88 -5.24
N GLY A 92 13.68 -28.70 -3.93
CA GLY A 92 13.32 -27.43 -3.31
C GLY A 92 11.84 -27.10 -3.46
N HIS A 93 11.48 -25.88 -3.07
CA HIS A 93 10.11 -25.38 -3.19
C HIS A 93 10.10 -23.90 -3.56
N LEU A 94 9.00 -23.45 -4.17
CA LEU A 94 8.77 -22.06 -4.52
C LEU A 94 7.35 -21.65 -4.14
N ALA A 95 7.20 -20.41 -3.68
CA ALA A 95 5.89 -19.85 -3.35
C ALA A 95 5.87 -18.33 -3.56
N ILE A 96 4.67 -17.75 -3.62
CA ILE A 96 4.49 -16.30 -3.78
C ILE A 96 4.07 -15.71 -2.43
N CYS A 97 4.92 -14.87 -1.83
CA CYS A 97 4.69 -14.31 -0.50
C CYS A 97 3.51 -13.34 -0.48
N THR A 98 2.70 -13.44 0.57
CA THR A 98 1.60 -12.50 0.82
C THR A 98 2.06 -11.16 1.38
N GLY A 99 3.26 -11.14 1.99
CA GLY A 99 3.76 -10.04 2.80
C GLY A 99 3.36 -10.15 4.27
N GLU A 100 2.39 -10.99 4.63
CA GLU A 100 2.03 -11.25 6.02
C GLU A 100 3.06 -12.17 6.68
N GLY A 101 3.59 -11.77 7.84
CA GLY A 101 4.56 -12.56 8.58
C GLY A 101 5.35 -11.75 9.60
N SER A 102 6.28 -12.43 10.26
CA SER A 102 7.28 -11.90 11.18
C SER A 102 8.63 -12.56 10.88
N THR A 103 9.63 -12.36 11.74
CA THR A 103 10.91 -13.10 11.66
C THR A 103 10.79 -14.58 12.03
N SER A 104 9.61 -15.07 12.44
CA SER A 104 9.39 -16.46 12.85
C SER A 104 8.37 -17.22 12.01
N TYR A 105 7.53 -16.53 11.24
CA TYR A 105 6.58 -17.16 10.32
C TYR A 105 6.24 -16.25 9.15
N PHE A 106 5.69 -16.80 8.08
CA PHE A 106 5.11 -16.02 6.98
C PHE A 106 4.01 -16.79 6.26
N TYR A 107 3.16 -16.06 5.55
CA TYR A 107 2.19 -16.66 4.64
C TYR A 107 2.61 -16.49 3.18
N SER A 108 2.49 -17.57 2.41
CA SER A 108 2.66 -17.58 0.97
C SER A 108 1.50 -18.28 0.28
N TYR A 109 1.41 -18.08 -1.04
CA TYR A 109 0.56 -18.86 -1.92
C TYR A 109 1.42 -19.92 -2.61
N ASP A 110 0.98 -21.16 -2.44
CA ASP A 110 1.76 -22.35 -2.72
C ASP A 110 0.96 -23.28 -3.61
N GLN A 111 1.65 -23.95 -4.51
CA GLN A 111 1.11 -25.08 -5.26
C GLN A 111 1.97 -26.30 -5.02
N ASN A 112 1.35 -27.47 -4.88
CA ASN A 112 2.02 -28.73 -4.55
C ASN A 112 2.73 -28.72 -3.18
N TRP A 113 2.15 -28.01 -2.21
CA TRP A 113 2.53 -28.12 -0.79
C TRP A 113 1.65 -29.16 -0.07
N ASN A 114 0.36 -28.86 0.12
CA ASN A 114 -0.64 -29.77 0.68
C ASN A 114 -1.65 -30.29 -0.35
N GLY A 115 -1.49 -29.87 -1.61
CA GLY A 115 -2.43 -30.16 -2.69
C GLY A 115 -1.98 -29.51 -3.99
N ARG A 116 -2.67 -29.85 -5.09
CA ARG A 116 -2.33 -29.39 -6.44
C ARG A 116 -2.82 -27.98 -6.77
N GLU A 117 -3.70 -27.43 -5.96
CA GLU A 117 -4.23 -26.09 -6.14
C GLU A 117 -3.34 -25.06 -5.45
N MET A 118 -3.35 -23.83 -5.97
CA MET A 118 -2.79 -22.69 -5.27
C MET A 118 -3.55 -22.45 -3.95
N GLN A 119 -2.87 -22.47 -2.82
CA GLN A 119 -3.46 -22.28 -1.49
C GLN A 119 -2.60 -21.33 -0.65
N LYS A 120 -3.23 -20.57 0.25
CA LYS A 120 -2.50 -19.77 1.24
C LYS A 120 -2.02 -20.69 2.37
N ILE A 121 -0.72 -20.76 2.58
CA ILE A 121 -0.07 -21.64 3.57
C ILE A 121 0.74 -20.81 4.56
N ASN A 122 0.73 -21.21 5.84
CA ASN A 122 1.61 -20.66 6.87
C ASN A 122 2.91 -21.47 6.92
N HIS A 123 4.06 -20.79 6.89
CA HIS A 123 5.38 -21.40 6.93
C HIS A 123 6.24 -20.79 8.04
N ASP A 124 7.19 -21.58 8.54
CA ASP A 124 8.40 -21.10 9.17
C ASP A 124 9.49 -20.83 8.10
N TYR A 125 10.70 -20.52 8.55
CA TYR A 125 11.85 -20.25 7.68
C TYR A 125 12.77 -21.46 7.48
N ASP A 126 12.35 -22.67 7.88
CA ASP A 126 13.20 -23.86 7.75
C ASP A 126 13.51 -24.13 6.29
N ASP A 127 14.78 -24.39 6.01
CA ASP A 127 15.32 -24.66 4.68
C ASP A 127 15.14 -23.54 3.64
N VAL A 128 14.80 -22.32 4.06
CA VAL A 128 14.66 -21.17 3.17
C VAL A 128 16.04 -20.63 2.76
N TYR A 129 16.28 -20.48 1.46
CA TYR A 129 17.43 -19.70 0.97
C TYR A 129 17.19 -18.18 1.13
N GLY A 130 15.99 -17.73 0.74
CA GLY A 130 15.61 -16.33 0.72
C GLY A 130 14.53 -16.07 -0.32
N VAL A 131 14.48 -14.85 -0.85
CA VAL A 131 13.48 -14.44 -1.83
C VAL A 131 14.07 -13.87 -3.11
N LEU A 132 13.32 -13.97 -4.20
CA LEU A 132 13.45 -13.10 -5.36
C LEU A 132 12.40 -11.99 -5.24
N ARG A 133 12.86 -10.76 -4.98
CA ARG A 133 12.00 -9.58 -4.80
C ARG A 133 11.86 -8.81 -6.10
N PRO A 134 10.65 -8.54 -6.61
CA PRO A 134 10.49 -7.77 -7.83
C PRO A 134 11.10 -6.37 -7.72
N LYS A 135 11.81 -5.90 -8.74
CA LYS A 135 12.31 -4.53 -8.80
C LYS A 135 11.20 -3.54 -9.11
N ASP A 136 10.29 -3.91 -10.01
CA ASP A 136 9.06 -3.15 -10.29
C ASP A 136 8.00 -3.47 -9.23
N GLN A 137 8.05 -2.74 -8.12
CA GLN A 137 7.11 -2.89 -7.01
C GLN A 137 5.68 -2.54 -7.41
N SER A 138 5.45 -1.70 -8.44
CA SER A 138 4.10 -1.28 -8.86
C SER A 138 3.21 -2.45 -9.31
N LYS A 139 3.82 -3.56 -9.77
CA LYS A 139 3.12 -4.79 -10.17
C LYS A 139 2.60 -5.61 -9.01
N VAL A 140 3.23 -5.49 -7.84
CA VAL A 140 2.91 -6.31 -6.66
C VAL A 140 2.25 -5.52 -5.54
N THR A 141 2.46 -4.22 -5.53
CA THR A 141 1.76 -3.26 -4.67
C THR A 141 0.53 -2.68 -5.37
N GLY A 142 -0.13 -3.45 -6.26
CA GLY A 142 -1.19 -2.99 -7.17
C GLY A 142 -2.18 -1.99 -6.55
N ALA A 143 -2.76 -1.11 -7.37
CA ALA A 143 -3.73 -0.09 -6.96
C ALA A 143 -4.69 -0.66 -5.88
N ALA A 144 -4.62 -0.07 -4.69
CA ALA A 144 -5.01 -0.65 -3.42
C ALA A 144 -6.34 -1.44 -3.47
N SER A 145 -6.25 -2.75 -3.21
CA SER A 145 -7.38 -3.59 -2.81
C SER A 145 -7.10 -4.15 -1.42
N SER A 146 -7.71 -3.49 -0.42
CA SER A 146 -8.01 -3.92 0.96
C SER A 146 -7.25 -5.12 1.55
N GLY A 147 -6.27 -4.83 2.42
CA GLY A 147 -5.70 -5.82 3.34
C GLY A 147 -4.30 -5.44 3.85
N GLY A 148 -4.23 -4.74 4.97
CA GLY A 148 -3.16 -4.94 5.95
C GLY A 148 -1.72 -4.49 5.63
N PHE A 149 -1.52 -3.38 4.92
CA PHE A 149 -0.35 -2.51 5.17
C PHE A 149 -0.85 -1.08 5.08
N ALA A 150 -0.85 -0.37 6.22
CA ALA A 150 -1.11 1.06 6.23
C ALA A 150 -0.11 1.70 5.25
N GLY A 151 -0.60 2.35 4.19
CA GLY A 151 0.27 2.97 3.17
C GLY A 151 1.38 3.81 3.81
N ALA A 152 2.42 4.17 3.06
CA ALA A 152 3.29 5.23 3.56
C ALA A 152 2.47 6.51 3.74
N TYR A 153 2.79 7.33 4.75
CA TYR A 153 2.33 8.72 4.73
C TYR A 153 2.84 9.37 3.43
N VAL A 154 2.02 10.23 2.84
CA VAL A 154 2.39 10.85 1.58
C VAL A 154 3.30 12.05 1.81
N PRO A 155 4.31 12.26 0.96
CA PRO A 155 5.05 13.52 0.97
C PRO A 155 4.08 14.66 0.61
N SER A 156 4.10 15.72 1.41
CA SER A 156 3.35 16.94 1.07
C SER A 156 3.96 17.64 -0.14
N VAL A 157 3.12 18.31 -0.93
CA VAL A 157 3.58 19.24 -1.97
C VAL A 157 3.49 20.66 -1.42
N LYS A 158 4.49 21.51 -1.67
CA LYS A 158 4.43 22.92 -1.30
C LYS A 158 3.28 23.60 -2.06
N TRP A 159 2.43 24.30 -1.32
CA TRP A 159 1.39 25.17 -1.85
C TRP A 159 1.69 26.61 -1.42
N THR A 160 1.48 27.59 -2.30
CA THR A 160 1.72 29.00 -1.98
C THR A 160 0.56 29.85 -2.47
N ASN A 161 -0.02 30.65 -1.59
CA ASN A 161 -1.16 31.47 -1.92
C ASN A 161 -0.83 32.54 -2.98
N GLY A 162 -1.87 33.03 -3.66
CA GLY A 162 -1.81 34.14 -4.60
C GLY A 162 -1.63 35.50 -3.91
N SER A 163 -1.98 36.57 -4.63
CA SER A 163 -1.87 37.95 -4.16
C SER A 163 -3.04 38.42 -3.28
N THR A 164 -4.08 37.60 -3.13
CA THR A 164 -5.26 37.90 -2.32
C THR A 164 -5.42 36.86 -1.21
N LYS A 165 -6.21 37.21 -0.20
CA LYS A 165 -6.65 36.26 0.84
C LYS A 165 -7.37 35.07 0.18
N GLU A 166 -7.02 33.86 0.60
CA GLU A 166 -7.69 32.62 0.16
C GLU A 166 -8.51 32.03 1.31
N ILE A 167 -9.78 31.72 1.06
CA ILE A 167 -10.67 31.17 2.07
C ILE A 167 -10.47 29.66 2.19
N VAL A 168 -10.46 29.17 3.42
CA VAL A 168 -10.36 27.75 3.75
C VAL A 168 -11.73 27.22 4.16
N TYR A 169 -12.16 26.15 3.52
CA TYR A 169 -13.47 25.51 3.68
C TYR A 169 -13.34 24.13 4.32
N LYS A 170 -14.35 23.70 5.10
CA LYS A 170 -14.41 22.31 5.62
C LYS A 170 -14.62 21.30 4.50
N ARG A 171 -15.38 21.70 3.47
CA ARG A 171 -15.86 20.80 2.42
C ARG A 171 -15.24 21.10 1.07
N SER A 172 -15.04 20.05 0.26
CA SER A 172 -14.51 20.15 -1.09
C SER A 172 -15.47 20.79 -2.10
N ASP A 173 -16.73 21.04 -1.72
CA ASP A 173 -17.70 21.84 -2.49
C ASP A 173 -17.73 23.31 -2.05
N PHE A 174 -16.68 23.75 -1.33
CA PHE A 174 -16.46 25.13 -0.90
C PHE A 174 -17.58 25.70 -0.01
N LYS A 175 -18.07 24.85 0.89
CA LYS A 175 -19.04 25.21 1.94
C LYS A 175 -18.37 25.15 3.31
N GLU A 176 -18.97 25.90 4.25
CA GLU A 176 -18.57 25.96 5.67
C GLU A 176 -17.13 26.50 5.84
N GLU A 177 -16.97 27.82 5.85
CA GLU A 177 -15.67 28.49 6.05
C GLU A 177 -15.10 28.23 7.46
N ILE A 178 -13.79 28.01 7.56
CA ILE A 178 -13.07 27.69 8.82
C ILE A 178 -11.80 28.49 9.05
N GLY A 179 -11.42 29.30 8.07
CA GLY A 179 -10.22 30.13 8.14
C GLY A 179 -9.91 30.75 6.79
N ALA A 180 -8.74 31.35 6.72
CA ALA A 180 -8.18 31.89 5.50
C ALA A 180 -6.65 31.84 5.57
N LEU A 181 -6.00 31.84 4.40
CA LEU A 181 -4.57 32.09 4.27
C LEU A 181 -4.34 33.51 3.73
N ALA A 182 -3.34 34.19 4.26
CA ALA A 182 -2.92 35.51 3.83
C ALA A 182 -2.30 35.48 2.42
N PRO A 183 -2.23 36.62 1.71
CA PRO A 183 -1.49 36.70 0.45
C PRO A 183 -0.06 36.14 0.58
N ARG A 184 0.36 35.34 -0.41
CA ARG A 184 1.68 34.71 -0.49
C ARG A 184 2.05 33.73 0.63
N GLU A 185 1.12 33.41 1.53
CA GLU A 185 1.34 32.43 2.59
C GLU A 185 1.64 31.04 2.02
N VAL A 186 2.51 30.28 2.69
CA VAL A 186 2.93 28.95 2.28
C VAL A 186 2.24 27.90 3.14
N ALA A 187 1.74 26.85 2.49
CA ALA A 187 1.08 25.72 3.13
C ALA A 187 1.59 24.39 2.55
N LYS A 188 1.19 23.29 3.18
CA LYS A 188 1.44 21.92 2.71
C LYS A 188 0.16 21.37 2.08
N CYS A 189 0.22 20.97 0.81
CA CYS A 189 -0.87 20.26 0.14
C CYS A 189 -0.73 18.75 0.33
N PHE A 190 -1.79 18.13 0.84
CA PHE A 190 -1.88 16.69 1.09
C PHE A 190 -2.86 15.96 0.17
N GLY A 191 -3.51 16.69 -0.74
CA GLY A 191 -4.24 16.09 -1.84
C GLY A 191 -5.28 16.99 -2.46
N LYS A 192 -6.03 16.43 -3.40
CA LYS A 192 -7.07 17.14 -4.17
C LYS A 192 -8.34 16.31 -4.30
N LYS A 193 -9.51 16.93 -4.19
CA LYS A 193 -10.83 16.33 -4.41
C LYS A 193 -11.65 17.24 -5.31
N GLY A 194 -11.92 16.80 -6.55
CA GLY A 194 -12.44 17.71 -7.58
C GLY A 194 -11.47 18.87 -7.76
N ASP A 195 -11.95 20.11 -7.68
CA ASP A 195 -11.11 21.30 -7.78
C ASP A 195 -10.55 21.81 -6.44
N ALA A 196 -10.88 21.14 -5.34
CA ALA A 196 -10.50 21.57 -3.99
C ALA A 196 -9.17 20.94 -3.54
N TYR A 197 -8.23 21.78 -3.08
CA TYR A 197 -6.93 21.36 -2.58
C TYR A 197 -6.95 21.28 -1.05
N CYS A 198 -6.59 20.14 -0.49
CA CYS A 198 -6.46 19.92 0.96
C CYS A 198 -5.12 20.48 1.43
N VAL A 199 -5.14 21.61 2.12
CA VAL A 199 -3.95 22.32 2.58
C VAL A 199 -3.91 22.38 4.11
N GLN A 200 -2.73 22.09 4.65
CA GLN A 200 -2.39 22.27 6.05
C GLN A 200 -1.47 23.49 6.20
N TYR A 201 -1.77 24.35 7.16
CA TYR A 201 -1.05 25.59 7.44
C TYR A 201 -0.95 25.81 8.95
N ASP A 202 -0.06 26.72 9.34
CA ASP A 202 0.17 27.04 10.74
C ASP A 202 -1.02 27.84 11.30
N LEU A 203 -1.39 27.56 12.55
CA LEU A 203 -2.43 28.31 13.23
C LEU A 203 -1.77 29.50 13.94
N ASP A 204 -2.13 30.71 13.48
CA ASP A 204 -1.54 31.98 13.94
C ASP A 204 -1.35 32.07 15.45
N GLY A 205 -0.14 32.47 15.85
CA GLY A 205 0.23 32.64 17.26
C GLY A 205 0.37 31.34 18.05
N THR A 206 0.40 30.17 17.38
CA THR A 206 0.56 28.87 18.02
C THR A 206 1.56 27.98 17.28
N SER A 207 1.97 26.88 17.91
CA SER A 207 2.75 25.80 17.25
C SER A 207 1.84 24.72 16.65
N LYS A 208 0.54 25.00 16.50
CA LYS A 208 -0.47 24.04 16.04
C LYS A 208 -0.79 24.30 14.59
N HIS A 209 -1.34 23.29 13.94
CA HIS A 209 -1.69 23.34 12.53
C HIS A 209 -3.20 23.21 12.31
N LYS A 210 -3.69 23.84 11.25
CA LYS A 210 -5.06 23.74 10.74
C LYS A 210 -5.06 23.14 9.34
N VAL A 211 -6.14 22.46 8.97
CA VAL A 211 -6.32 21.87 7.64
C VAL A 211 -7.71 22.19 7.09
N GLY A 212 -7.79 22.31 5.77
CA GLY A 212 -9.05 22.49 5.06
C GLY A 212 -8.86 22.51 3.55
N PHE A 213 -9.95 22.78 2.84
CA PHE A 213 -9.97 22.87 1.39
C PHE A 213 -9.88 24.32 0.90
N VAL A 214 -9.05 24.56 -0.12
CA VAL A 214 -8.93 25.84 -0.83
C VAL A 214 -9.22 25.66 -2.32
N LYS A 215 -9.62 26.74 -3.00
CA LYS A 215 -9.89 26.78 -4.44
C LYS A 215 -8.60 26.97 -5.24
N TYR A 216 -7.75 27.87 -4.78
CA TYR A 216 -6.55 28.24 -5.51
C TYR A 216 -5.52 27.10 -5.51
N ALA A 217 -4.93 26.81 -6.68
CA ALA A 217 -4.00 25.68 -6.83
C ALA A 217 -2.63 25.92 -6.17
N GLY A 218 -2.27 27.19 -5.94
CA GLY A 218 -1.04 27.58 -5.24
C GLY A 218 0.24 26.96 -5.79
N GLY A 219 0.33 26.78 -7.11
CA GLY A 219 1.47 26.18 -7.79
C GLY A 219 1.53 24.65 -7.79
N VAL A 220 0.53 23.97 -7.20
CA VAL A 220 0.45 22.50 -7.20
C VAL A 220 0.00 22.00 -8.58
N THR A 221 0.90 21.32 -9.29
CA THR A 221 0.61 20.67 -10.58
C THR A 221 0.13 19.23 -10.40
N ASN A 222 0.76 18.50 -9.48
CA ASN A 222 0.41 17.11 -9.14
C ASN A 222 0.18 17.03 -7.62
N ALA A 223 -1.09 17.05 -7.20
CA ALA A 223 -1.44 16.89 -5.79
C ALA A 223 -1.30 15.42 -5.37
N PRO A 224 -0.90 15.12 -4.11
CA PRO A 224 -0.88 13.76 -3.61
C PRO A 224 -2.27 13.10 -3.73
N ALA A 225 -2.30 11.84 -4.19
CA ALA A 225 -3.54 11.09 -4.40
C ALA A 225 -3.68 9.88 -3.46
N SER A 226 -2.63 9.55 -2.71
CA SER A 226 -2.58 8.40 -1.81
C SER A 226 -2.59 8.82 -0.33
N GLY A 227 -2.60 7.83 0.55
CA GLY A 227 -2.55 7.98 2.01
C GLY A 227 -2.60 6.60 2.66
N ARG A 228 -2.40 6.53 3.98
CA ARG A 228 -2.66 5.32 4.74
C ARG A 228 -4.15 4.97 4.69
N ASN A 229 -4.49 3.70 4.76
CA ASN A 229 -5.88 3.26 4.88
C ASN A 229 -6.31 3.38 6.33
N TYR A 230 -7.11 4.40 6.63
CA TYR A 230 -7.65 4.62 7.97
C TYR A 230 -9.01 3.94 8.08
N LYS A 231 -9.27 3.28 9.21
CA LYS A 231 -10.59 2.75 9.54
C LYS A 231 -10.98 3.14 10.96
N ASN A 232 -12.06 3.90 11.08
CA ASN A 232 -12.57 4.31 12.38
C ASN A 232 -12.97 3.10 13.24
N GLY A 233 -12.98 3.28 14.56
CA GLY A 233 -13.28 2.25 15.53
C GLY A 233 -14.77 1.90 15.65
N SER A 234 -15.11 1.30 16.78
CA SER A 234 -16.47 0.82 17.08
C SER A 234 -17.47 1.93 17.48
N THR A 235 -17.00 3.18 17.61
CA THR A 235 -17.78 4.39 17.92
C THR A 235 -17.52 5.47 16.89
N ALA A 236 -18.40 6.48 16.80
CA ALA A 236 -18.12 7.67 16.00
C ALA A 236 -16.88 8.40 16.55
N GLU A 237 -16.07 8.96 15.66
CA GLU A 237 -14.86 9.74 16.01
C GLU A 237 -15.03 11.18 15.56
N THR A 238 -14.69 12.13 16.44
CA THR A 238 -14.75 13.56 16.09
C THR A 238 -13.56 13.94 15.23
N VAL A 239 -13.81 14.67 14.15
CA VAL A 239 -12.78 15.19 13.25
C VAL A 239 -12.64 16.69 13.48
N TYR A 240 -11.44 17.13 13.84
CA TYR A 240 -11.12 18.53 14.11
C TYR A 240 -10.45 19.20 12.91
N ALA A 241 -10.78 20.45 12.60
CA ALA A 241 -10.07 21.19 11.56
C ALA A 241 -8.65 21.59 11.99
N ASP A 242 -8.36 21.60 13.29
CA ASP A 242 -7.07 21.98 13.86
C ASP A 242 -6.59 21.00 14.93
N THR A 243 -5.28 20.89 15.05
CA THR A 243 -4.57 20.04 16.02
C THR A 243 -4.60 20.60 17.45
N ALA A 244 -5.14 21.80 17.65
CA ALA A 244 -5.49 22.35 18.96
C ALA A 244 -6.86 21.86 19.45
N LYS A 245 -7.59 21.10 18.62
CA LYS A 245 -8.94 20.56 18.89
C LYS A 245 -9.98 21.64 19.19
N LYS A 246 -9.81 22.86 18.65
CA LYS A 246 -10.72 24.00 18.87
C LYS A 246 -11.88 24.04 17.88
N THR A 247 -11.63 23.64 16.64
CA THR A 247 -12.62 23.71 15.57
C THR A 247 -13.05 22.31 15.15
N VAL A 248 -14.34 22.00 15.21
CA VAL A 248 -14.89 20.73 14.69
C VAL A 248 -15.15 20.85 13.19
N ALA A 249 -14.57 19.93 12.41
CA ALA A 249 -14.80 19.80 10.96
C ALA A 249 -15.97 18.84 10.64
N GLY A 250 -16.14 17.80 11.46
CA GLY A 250 -17.22 16.83 11.35
C GLY A 250 -16.97 15.60 12.22
N SER A 251 -17.46 14.45 11.78
CA SER A 251 -17.24 13.15 12.44
C SER A 251 -17.04 12.05 11.40
N LEU A 252 -16.39 10.96 11.81
CA LEU A 252 -16.39 9.68 11.11
C LEU A 252 -17.39 8.74 11.79
N ASP A 253 -18.15 8.01 10.99
CA ASP A 253 -19.06 6.98 11.46
C ASP A 253 -18.30 5.75 11.97
N LYS A 254 -18.98 4.92 12.77
CA LYS A 254 -18.44 3.63 13.21
C LYS A 254 -17.94 2.82 12.02
N ASN A 255 -16.72 2.29 12.12
CA ASN A 255 -16.05 1.50 11.07
C ASN A 255 -15.87 2.20 9.71
N GLU A 256 -16.09 3.52 9.63
CA GLU A 256 -15.90 4.27 8.39
C GLU A 256 -14.44 4.21 7.94
N ALA A 257 -14.23 3.93 6.66
CA ALA A 257 -12.91 3.88 6.05
C ALA A 257 -12.62 5.14 5.24
N CYS A 258 -11.44 5.70 5.40
CA CYS A 258 -11.00 6.89 4.69
C CYS A 258 -9.48 6.88 4.44
N LEU A 259 -8.97 7.93 3.79
CA LEU A 259 -7.53 8.09 3.60
C LEU A 259 -6.94 8.88 4.75
N CYS A 260 -5.77 8.46 5.23
CA CYS A 260 -4.94 9.22 6.16
C CYS A 260 -3.61 9.63 5.52
N PRO A 261 -3.52 10.84 4.93
CA PRO A 261 -2.31 11.28 4.22
C PRO A 261 -1.08 11.44 5.12
N THR A 262 -1.24 11.93 6.35
CA THR A 262 -0.13 12.25 7.26
C THR A 262 -0.56 12.20 8.72
N LYS A 263 0.42 12.17 9.62
CA LYS A 263 0.26 12.51 11.04
C LYS A 263 0.93 13.86 11.31
N THR A 264 0.24 14.73 12.05
CA THR A 264 0.71 16.07 12.43
C THR A 264 0.36 16.30 13.90
N ASP A 265 1.32 16.75 14.70
CA ASP A 265 1.13 17.05 16.14
C ASP A 265 0.49 15.92 16.95
N GLY A 266 0.80 14.67 16.59
CA GLY A 266 0.23 13.49 17.25
C GLY A 266 -1.17 13.10 16.77
N MET A 267 -1.77 13.83 15.83
CA MET A 267 -3.10 13.57 15.28
C MET A 267 -3.04 13.16 13.81
N PHE A 268 -4.05 12.42 13.35
CA PHE A 268 -4.06 11.80 12.04
C PHE A 268 -4.93 12.62 11.09
N LEU A 269 -4.32 13.18 10.03
CA LEU A 269 -5.09 13.86 8.99
C LEU A 269 -5.92 12.80 8.25
N VAL A 270 -7.23 12.98 8.20
CA VAL A 270 -8.17 12.16 7.44
C VAL A 270 -8.82 12.96 6.32
N ILE A 271 -9.05 12.33 5.17
CA ILE A 271 -9.86 12.86 4.06
C ILE A 271 -10.96 11.85 3.75
N TYR A 272 -12.20 12.24 3.96
CA TYR A 272 -13.36 11.33 3.97
C TYR A 272 -14.54 11.91 3.20
N LYS A 273 -15.41 11.03 2.70
CA LYS A 273 -16.54 11.39 1.85
C LYS A 273 -17.72 11.83 2.72
N VAL A 274 -18.41 12.88 2.33
CA VAL A 274 -19.65 13.29 3.01
C VAL A 274 -20.80 12.42 2.51
N ASN A 275 -21.40 11.65 3.43
CA ASN A 275 -22.51 10.73 3.14
C ASN A 275 -23.62 11.39 2.32
N GLY A 276 -24.09 10.69 1.30
CA GLY A 276 -25.15 11.17 0.40
C GLY A 276 -24.71 12.27 -0.59
N THR A 277 -23.43 12.61 -0.66
CA THR A 277 -22.92 13.65 -1.58
C THR A 277 -21.66 13.22 -2.34
N SER A 278 -21.25 14.01 -3.32
CA SER A 278 -19.93 13.89 -3.97
C SER A 278 -18.81 14.67 -3.25
N ALA A 279 -19.16 15.43 -2.21
CA ALA A 279 -18.21 16.26 -1.47
C ALA A 279 -17.39 15.44 -0.47
N TYR A 280 -16.24 15.99 -0.10
CA TYR A 280 -15.33 15.44 0.90
C TYR A 280 -15.13 16.45 2.02
N LYS A 281 -14.80 15.95 3.21
CA LYS A 281 -14.26 16.72 4.34
C LYS A 281 -12.83 16.28 4.63
N CYS A 282 -12.09 17.14 5.30
CA CYS A 282 -10.78 16.81 5.86
C CYS A 282 -10.61 17.38 7.26
N GLY A 283 -9.74 16.77 8.05
CA GLY A 283 -9.45 17.18 9.42
C GLY A 283 -8.61 16.15 10.15
N PHE A 284 -8.41 16.34 11.44
CA PHE A 284 -7.56 15.53 12.30
C PHE A 284 -8.38 14.69 13.28
N THR A 285 -8.04 13.41 13.41
CA THR A 285 -8.57 12.49 14.43
C THR A 285 -7.52 12.22 15.51
N VAL A 286 -7.97 11.83 16.70
CA VAL A 286 -7.07 11.39 17.78
C VAL A 286 -6.80 9.89 17.64
N TYR A 287 -7.83 9.12 17.32
CA TYR A 287 -7.70 7.70 17.03
C TYR A 287 -6.85 7.48 15.76
N ASP A 288 -6.00 6.46 15.75
CA ASP A 288 -5.10 6.13 14.63
C ASP A 288 -5.80 5.42 13.47
N GLY A 289 -6.98 4.85 13.70
CA GLY A 289 -7.71 4.10 12.67
C GLY A 289 -6.95 2.89 12.11
N GLY A 290 -6.07 2.27 12.91
CA GLY A 290 -5.22 1.14 12.53
C GLY A 290 -4.10 1.51 11.56
N VAL A 291 -3.73 2.79 11.46
CA VAL A 291 -2.62 3.24 10.61
C VAL A 291 -1.27 3.23 11.31
N GLU A 292 -1.24 3.07 12.62
CA GLU A 292 -0.07 2.94 13.50
C GLU A 292 -0.32 1.90 14.60
#